data_AF-A0A5Q5CNF1-F1
#
_entry.id   AF-A0A5Q5CNF1-F1
#
_cell.length_a   1.000
_cell.length_b   1.000
_cell.length_c   1.000
_cell.angle_alpha   90.00
_cell.angle_beta   90.00
_cell.angle_gamma   90.00
#
_symmetry.space_group_name_H-M   'P 1'
#
loop_
_entity.id
_entity.type
_entity.pdbx_description
1 polymer ?
#
loop_
_entity_poly.entity_id
_entity_poly.type
_entity_poly.pdbx_seq_one_letter_code
_entity_poly.pdbx_strand_id
1 'polypeptide(L)' 'MDRHVIHYSDANNRSDARSRFLVTMFCVPGQEMLVLVDDDDLAARAHLRVSGPSPAR' A
#
# COMPACT_ATOMS: atom_id res chain seq x y z
N MET A 1 -17.17 8.53 -0.30
CA MET A 1 -16.52 8.02 -1.52
C MET A 1 -15.27 7.29 -1.07
N ASP A 2 -15.31 5.96 -1.09
CA ASP A 2 -14.18 5.14 -0.65
C ASP A 2 -13.08 5.23 -1.71
N ARG A 3 -11.88 5.64 -1.28
CA ARG A 3 -10.75 5.83 -2.17
C ARG A 3 -10.11 4.47 -2.43
N HIS A 4 -10.12 4.00 -3.67
CA HIS A 4 -9.42 2.77 -4.08
C HIS A 4 -7.91 3.00 -3.97
N VAL A 5 -7.30 2.53 -2.88
CA VAL A 5 -5.88 2.76 -2.58
C VAL A 5 -5.19 1.47 -2.15
N ILE A 6 -3.89 1.40 -2.40
CA ILE A 6 -3.01 0.38 -1.84
C ILE A 6 -2.52 0.92 -0.49
N HIS A 7 -2.71 0.15 0.58
CA HIS A 7 -2.26 0.52 1.92
C HIS A 7 -0.87 -0.03 2.20
N TYR A 8 0.04 0.83 2.63
CA TYR A 8 1.32 0.44 3.24
C TYR A 8 1.32 0.89 4.70
N SER A 9 1.72 0.01 5.60
CA SER A 9 1.96 0.31 7.01
C SER A 9 3.42 0.00 7.31
N ASP A 10 4.08 0.89 8.02
CA ASP A 10 5.44 0.71 8.51
C ASP A 10 5.54 1.30 9.91
N ALA A 11 6.48 0.80 10.72
CA ALA A 11 6.73 1.27 12.07
C ALA A 11 8.23 1.39 12.31
N ASN A 12 8.68 2.57 12.75
CA ASN A 12 10.07 2.76 13.18
C ASN A 12 10.11 3.04 14.69
N ASN A 13 10.72 2.13 15.45
CA ASN A 13 10.85 2.22 16.91
C ASN A 13 12.03 3.11 17.34
N ARG A 14 12.21 4.27 16.70
CA ARG A 14 13.26 5.25 17.03
C ARG A 14 12.64 6.51 17.63
N SER A 15 13.17 6.93 18.79
CA SER A 15 12.76 8.14 19.50
C SER A 15 13.69 9.34 19.26
N ASP A 16 14.82 9.12 18.58
CA ASP A 16 15.93 10.07 18.46
C ASP A 16 15.97 10.80 17.10
N ALA A 17 15.20 10.35 16.10
CA ALA A 17 15.23 10.90 14.75
C ALA A 17 13.89 10.77 14.01
N ARG A 18 13.63 11.70 13.08
CA ARG A 18 12.49 11.61 12.17
C ARG A 18 12.72 10.52 11.12
N SER A 19 11.66 9.78 10.82
CA SER A 19 11.65 8.72 9.81
C SER A 19 10.83 9.13 8.59
N ARG A 20 11.22 8.65 7.41
CA ARG A 20 10.45 8.80 6.16
C ARG A 20 10.28 7.42 5.56
N PHE A 21 9.05 7.06 5.22
CA PHE A 21 8.78 5.85 4.45
C PHE A 21 9.03 6.13 2.97
N LEU A 22 9.95 5.37 2.36
CA LEU A 22 10.30 5.47 0.95
C LEU A 22 10.10 4.10 0.30
N VAL A 23 9.23 4.05 -0.72
CA VAL A 23 9.06 2.86 -1.56
C VAL A 23 9.82 3.08 -2.86
N THR A 24 10.76 2.19 -3.18
CA THR A 24 11.42 2.14 -4.48
C THR A 24 10.86 0.96 -5.25
N MET A 25 10.17 1.23 -6.36
CA MET A 25 9.61 0.21 -7.24
C MET A 25 10.47 0.08 -8.48
N PHE A 26 10.77 -1.15 -8.87
CA PHE A 26 11.48 -1.46 -10.13
C PHE A 26 10.48 -2.03 -11.13
N CYS A 27 10.56 -1.60 -12.38
CA CYS A 27 9.73 -2.10 -13.47
C CYS A 27 10.62 -2.46 -14.68
N VAL A 28 10.17 -3.43 -15.47
CA VAL A 28 10.80 -3.76 -16.74
C VAL A 28 10.64 -2.59 -17.72
N PRO A 29 11.68 -2.19 -18.47
CA PRO A 29 11.56 -1.15 -19.47
C PRO A 29 10.43 -1.43 -20.47
N GLY A 30 9.58 -0.43 -20.73
CA GLY A 30 8.45 -0.55 -21.65
C GLY A 30 7.23 -1.28 -21.09
N GLN A 31 7.19 -1.58 -19.78
CA GLN A 31 6.01 -2.13 -19.10
C GLN A 31 5.42 -1.11 -18.12
N GLU A 32 4.11 -1.16 -17.95
CA GLU A 32 3.41 -0.35 -16.96
C GLU A 32 3.75 -0.83 -15.55
N MET A 33 4.19 0.09 -14.68
CA MET A 33 4.55 -0.23 -13.30
C MET A 33 3.32 -0.60 -12.45
N LEU A 34 2.17 -0.01 -12.75
CA LEU A 34 0.89 -0.25 -12.09
C LEU A 34 -0.22 -0.23 -13.14
N VAL A 35 -1.08 -1.23 -13.11
CA VAL A 35 -2.31 -1.28 -13.90
C VAL A 35 -3.51 -1.23 -12.96
N LEU A 36 -4.56 -0.54 -13.37
CA LEU A 36 -5.83 -0.60 -12.66
C LEU A 36 -6.48 -1.95 -12.93
N VAL A 37 -7.09 -2.51 -11.90
CA VAL A 37 -7.92 -3.70 -12.04
C VAL A 37 -9.38 -3.32 -12.03
N ASP A 38 -10.21 -4.19 -12.61
CA ASP A 38 -11.66 -4.02 -12.61
C ASP A 38 -12.27 -4.32 -11.23
N ASP A 39 -13.58 -4.11 -11.13
CA ASP A 39 -14.34 -4.26 -9.89
C ASP A 39 -14.42 -5.70 -9.41
N ASP A 40 -14.44 -6.69 -10.33
CA ASP A 40 -14.52 -8.11 -10.00
C ASP A 40 -13.19 -8.58 -9.37
N ASP A 41 -12.07 -8.20 -9.98
CA ASP A 41 -10.73 -8.42 -9.44
C ASP A 41 -10.56 -7.77 -8.06
N LEU A 42 -11.08 -6.54 -7.93
CA LEU A 42 -11.00 -5.81 -6.68
C LEU A 42 -11.85 -6.46 -5.58
N ALA A 43 -13.03 -6.98 -5.91
CA ALA A 43 -13.89 -7.71 -4.98
C ALA A 43 -13.26 -9.04 -4.55
N ALA A 44 -12.69 -9.79 -5.49
CA ALA A 44 -11.98 -11.04 -5.21
C ALA A 44 -10.81 -10.81 -4.23
N ARG A 45 -10.15 -9.65 -4.31
CA ARG A 45 -9.01 -9.27 -3.46
C ARG A 45 -9.40 -8.54 -2.17
N ALA A 46 -10.69 -8.38 -1.86
CA ALA A 46 -11.13 -7.66 -0.66
C ALA A 46 -10.55 -8.26 0.64
N HIS A 47 -10.32 -9.58 0.67
CA HIS A 47 -9.71 -10.30 1.79
C HIS A 47 -8.25 -9.91 2.08
N LEU A 48 -7.56 -9.23 1.15
CA LEU A 48 -6.20 -8.72 1.33
C LEU A 48 -6.16 -7.33 1.98
N ARG A 49 -7.32 -6.69 2.15
CA ARG A 49 -7.40 -5.34 2.73
C ARG A 49 -7.17 -5.41 4.24
N VAL A 50 -6.43 -4.42 4.75
CA VAL A 50 -6.28 -4.24 6.18
C VAL A 50 -7.64 -3.82 6.77
N SER A 51 -8.15 -4.62 7.70
CA SER A 51 -9.41 -4.38 8.39
C SER A 51 -9.20 -3.42 9.58
N GLY A 52 -9.31 -2.11 9.33
CA GLY A 52 -9.24 -1.08 10.37
C GLY A 52 -7.89 -0.35 10.44
N PRO A 53 -7.78 0.69 11.29
CA PRO A 53 -6.52 1.39 11.48
C PRO A 53 -5.48 0.43 12.05
N SER A 54 -4.29 0.40 11.44
CA SER A 54 -3.13 -0.27 12.02
C SER A 54 -2.92 0.31 13.43
N PRO A 55 -2.85 -0.51 14.50
CA PRO A 55 -2.60 0.03 15.83
C PRO A 55 -1.28 0.80 15.77
N ALA A 56 -1.31 2.08 16.15
CA ALA A 56 -0.09 2.84 16.36
C ALA A 56 0.71 2.12 17.45
N ARG A 57 1.75 1.39 17.05
CA ARG A 57 2.70 0.73 17.95
C ARG A 57 3.93 1.61 18.12
#